data_AF-A0A7N0TC63-F1
#
_entry.id   AF-A0A7N0TC63-F1
#
_cell.length_a   1.000
_cell.length_b   1.000
_cell.length_c   1.000
_cell.angle_alpha   90.00
_cell.angle_beta   90.00
_cell.angle_gamma   90.00
#
_symmetry.space_group_name_H-M   'P 1'
#
loop_
_entity.id
_entity.type
_entity.pdbx_description
1 polymer ?
#
loop_
_entity_poly.entity_id
_entity_poly.type
_entity_poly.pdbx_seq_one_letter_code
_entity_poly.pdbx_strand_id
1 'polypeptide(L)'
;MATTITVVATLISFVILIPISAIDITAILSHHPDLSDFSNLLSSTSIPADLSSRSSITLLALPNSLLRSPSITLPPDPSSLSDLLRYHVLLELLSWPQIRDVSPSGKLVTTLFQTTGRAANDFGSVNITRDPSSNAVSAQTPSSSYSPSNATILALIQSIPYNLTIVSLDSVLFPTGVGGPPTHTGGSTLGLNITDTLIQAHDFNVAASMLAASGIADEFEQDEQGAGISLFIPTDSAFATLSQSSRFQNLPADQKAMVLRFHALHSYYPLGSLQSIVNPVQPTLATELSGAGRFTLNISKINGSVAISTGIVQAIVSRTVFDQNPVAIFGVSKVLLPKEFFGKDSIISNESQSLPGDIPESSSRLSSPPGSELGSNGAEMTMGNTRSSLVLVMLFCCIGLYYGGTI
;
A
#
# COMPACT_ATOMS: atom_id res chain seq x y z
N MET A 1 -44.26 5.60 -75.23
CA MET A 1 -44.05 4.27 -74.61
C MET A 1 -42.57 3.98 -74.71
N ALA A 2 -41.83 4.21 -73.61
CA ALA A 2 -41.31 3.16 -72.71
C ALA A 2 -40.04 2.50 -73.29
N THR A 3 -38.90 2.38 -72.63
CA THR A 3 -38.44 2.69 -71.26
C THR A 3 -36.93 2.45 -71.29
N THR A 4 -36.12 3.40 -70.82
CA THR A 4 -34.67 3.25 -70.62
C THR A 4 -34.40 2.44 -69.36
N ILE A 5 -33.65 1.34 -69.47
CA ILE A 5 -33.25 0.46 -68.37
C ILE A 5 -31.97 1.02 -67.74
N THR A 6 -32.10 1.59 -66.55
CA THR A 6 -30.97 2.04 -65.72
C THR A 6 -30.49 0.85 -64.88
N VAL A 7 -29.27 0.36 -65.15
CA VAL A 7 -28.63 -0.69 -64.35
C VAL A 7 -28.00 -0.04 -63.13
N VAL A 8 -28.64 -0.16 -61.97
CA VAL A 8 -28.07 0.24 -60.68
C VAL A 8 -27.26 -0.94 -60.14
N ALA A 9 -25.94 -0.84 -60.21
CA ALA A 9 -25.02 -1.79 -59.58
C ALA A 9 -24.99 -1.51 -58.07
N THR A 10 -25.71 -2.31 -57.29
CA THR A 10 -25.63 -2.30 -55.82
C THR A 10 -24.39 -3.07 -55.37
N LEU A 11 -23.38 -2.34 -54.93
CA LEU A 11 -22.19 -2.90 -54.29
C LEU A 11 -22.57 -3.38 -52.87
N ILE A 12 -22.96 -4.64 -52.74
CA ILE A 12 -23.19 -5.27 -51.43
C ILE A 12 -21.82 -5.42 -50.75
N SER A 13 -21.50 -4.49 -49.84
CA SER A 13 -20.36 -4.61 -48.95
C SER A 13 -20.66 -5.73 -47.95
N PHE A 14 -20.11 -6.92 -48.21
CA PHE A 14 -20.18 -8.06 -47.32
C PHE A 14 -19.24 -7.77 -46.14
N VAL A 15 -19.76 -7.14 -45.08
CA VAL A 15 -19.04 -7.02 -43.80
C VAL A 15 -18.99 -8.41 -43.20
N ILE A 16 -17.88 -9.11 -43.44
CA ILE A 16 -17.57 -10.37 -42.75
C ILE A 16 -17.39 -10.01 -41.27
N LEU A 17 -18.42 -10.23 -40.44
CA LEU A 17 -18.24 -10.30 -39.00
C LEU A 17 -17.43 -11.56 -38.70
N ILE A 18 -16.10 -11.43 -38.64
CA ILE A 18 -15.25 -12.48 -38.12
C ILE A 18 -15.52 -12.53 -36.61
N PRO A 19 -15.98 -13.66 -36.05
CA PRO A 19 -16.07 -13.78 -34.59
C PRO A 19 -14.67 -13.60 -34.01
N ILE A 20 -14.52 -12.65 -33.07
CA ILE A 20 -13.28 -12.41 -32.36
C ILE A 20 -13.06 -13.63 -31.46
N SER A 21 -12.25 -14.58 -31.91
CA SER A 21 -11.78 -15.67 -31.07
C SER A 21 -10.95 -15.07 -29.93
N ALA A 22 -11.33 -15.36 -28.68
CA ALA A 22 -10.49 -15.09 -27.53
C ALA A 22 -9.09 -15.67 -27.77
N ILE A 23 -8.06 -14.85 -27.61
CA ILE A 23 -6.69 -15.28 -27.85
C ILE A 23 -6.19 -16.07 -26.64
N ASP A 24 -5.86 -17.33 -26.87
CA ASP A 24 -5.12 -18.13 -25.90
C ASP A 24 -3.64 -17.75 -25.93
N ILE A 25 -3.28 -16.80 -25.07
CA ILE A 25 -1.91 -16.28 -24.94
C ILE A 25 -0.97 -17.37 -24.43
N THR A 26 -1.44 -18.29 -23.58
CA THR A 26 -0.61 -19.40 -23.10
C THR A 26 -0.26 -20.37 -24.23
N ALA A 27 -1.19 -20.64 -25.15
CA ALA A 27 -0.90 -21.42 -26.35
C ALA A 27 0.13 -20.70 -27.26
N ILE A 28 0.06 -19.38 -27.40
CA ILE A 28 1.05 -18.61 -28.17
C ILE A 28 2.44 -18.67 -27.51
N LEU A 29 2.51 -18.41 -26.19
CA LEU A 29 3.76 -18.43 -25.44
C LEU A 29 4.43 -19.81 -25.43
N SER A 30 3.66 -20.90 -25.55
CA SER A 30 4.21 -22.26 -25.62
C SER A 30 5.14 -22.49 -26.82
N HIS A 31 5.03 -21.68 -27.88
CA HIS A 31 5.92 -21.73 -29.05
C HIS A 31 7.27 -21.05 -28.81
N HIS A 32 7.44 -20.35 -27.68
CA HIS A 32 8.65 -19.61 -27.32
C HIS A 32 9.31 -20.23 -26.08
N PRO A 33 10.31 -21.12 -26.25
CA PRO A 33 10.95 -21.81 -25.12
C PRO A 33 11.65 -20.86 -24.15
N ASP A 34 12.12 -19.70 -24.63
CA ASP A 34 12.77 -18.67 -23.80
C ASP A 34 11.81 -17.95 -22.83
N LEU A 35 10.50 -18.18 -22.97
CA LEU A 35 9.44 -17.61 -22.13
C LEU A 35 8.69 -18.69 -21.33
N SER A 36 9.21 -19.92 -21.28
CA SER A 36 8.52 -21.04 -20.61
C SER A 36 8.20 -20.77 -19.14
N ASP A 37 9.12 -20.13 -18.40
CA ASP A 37 8.94 -19.87 -16.98
C ASP A 37 7.86 -18.80 -16.76
N PHE A 38 7.85 -17.77 -17.61
CA PHE A 38 6.82 -16.74 -17.61
C PHE A 38 5.44 -17.31 -17.97
N SER A 39 5.38 -18.20 -18.97
CA SER A 39 4.15 -18.91 -19.32
C SER A 39 3.64 -19.76 -18.16
N ASN A 40 4.52 -20.44 -17.43
CA ASN A 40 4.15 -21.21 -16.25
C ASN A 40 3.59 -20.32 -15.12
N LEU A 41 4.22 -19.15 -14.90
CA LEU A 41 3.73 -18.16 -13.94
C LEU A 41 2.33 -17.66 -14.32
N LEU A 42 2.10 -17.29 -15.58
CA LEU A 42 0.78 -16.88 -16.05
C LEU A 42 -0.26 -17.99 -15.83
N SER A 43 0.03 -19.23 -16.24
CA SER A 43 -0.86 -20.38 -16.07
C SER A 43 -1.16 -20.72 -14.60
N SER A 44 -0.24 -20.39 -13.68
CA SER A 44 -0.43 -20.62 -12.24
C SER A 44 -1.33 -19.59 -11.55
N THR A 45 -1.69 -18.50 -12.25
CA THR A 45 -2.50 -17.40 -11.72
C THR A 45 -3.85 -17.28 -12.42
N SER A 46 -4.71 -16.37 -11.96
CA SER A 46 -6.02 -16.12 -12.60
C SER A 46 -5.97 -15.26 -13.87
N ILE A 47 -4.77 -14.91 -14.34
CA ILE A 47 -4.57 -14.01 -15.48
C ILE A 47 -5.09 -14.57 -16.81
N PRO A 48 -4.95 -15.86 -17.15
CA PRO A 48 -5.49 -16.39 -18.41
C PRO A 48 -6.99 -16.15 -18.56
N ALA A 49 -7.75 -16.25 -17.45
CA ALA A 49 -9.17 -15.92 -17.44
C ALA A 49 -9.41 -14.42 -17.68
N ASP A 50 -8.65 -13.55 -17.00
CA ASP A 50 -8.72 -12.09 -17.18
C ASP A 50 -8.42 -11.69 -18.64
N LEU A 51 -7.42 -12.34 -19.26
CA LEU A 51 -6.98 -12.09 -20.63
C LEU A 51 -7.94 -12.63 -21.69
N SER A 52 -8.62 -13.75 -21.44
CA SER A 52 -9.58 -14.34 -22.38
C SER A 52 -10.74 -13.41 -22.75
N SER A 53 -11.06 -12.46 -21.87
CA SER A 53 -12.12 -11.46 -22.07
C SER A 53 -11.66 -10.19 -22.79
N ARG A 54 -10.36 -10.08 -23.11
CA ARG A 54 -9.73 -8.85 -23.60
C ARG A 54 -9.26 -9.04 -25.04
N SER A 55 -9.36 -7.96 -25.81
CA SER A 55 -8.73 -7.81 -27.11
C SER A 55 -7.88 -6.53 -27.10
N SER A 56 -6.93 -6.44 -28.03
CA SER A 56 -6.06 -5.27 -28.22
C SER A 56 -5.16 -4.98 -27.01
N ILE A 57 -4.34 -5.96 -26.62
CA ILE A 57 -3.42 -5.84 -25.48
C ILE A 57 -1.94 -5.86 -25.92
N THR A 58 -1.08 -5.30 -25.08
CA THR A 58 0.38 -5.43 -25.20
C THR A 58 0.92 -6.18 -24.00
N LEU A 59 1.58 -7.31 -24.21
CA LEU A 59 2.19 -8.13 -23.17
C LEU A 59 3.68 -7.82 -23.05
N LEU A 60 4.09 -7.42 -21.86
CA LEU A 60 5.50 -7.27 -21.49
C LEU A 60 6.01 -8.62 -20.94
N ALA A 61 6.63 -9.41 -21.79
CA ALA A 61 7.13 -10.73 -21.45
C ALA A 61 8.48 -10.65 -20.72
N LEU A 62 8.62 -11.53 -19.73
CA LEU A 62 9.83 -11.70 -18.93
C LEU A 62 10.62 -12.93 -19.43
N PRO A 63 11.86 -12.77 -19.91
CA PRO A 63 12.69 -13.90 -20.32
C PRO A 63 13.03 -14.85 -19.17
N ASN A 64 13.23 -16.14 -19.47
CA ASN A 64 13.67 -17.13 -18.48
C ASN A 64 15.00 -16.75 -17.81
N SER A 65 15.93 -16.14 -18.57
CA SER A 65 17.20 -15.64 -18.03
C SER A 65 17.02 -14.61 -16.93
N LEU A 66 15.94 -13.83 -17.01
CA LEU A 66 15.59 -12.82 -16.03
C LEU A 66 14.94 -13.46 -14.79
N LEU A 67 13.96 -14.34 -14.99
CA LEU A 67 13.23 -15.02 -13.91
C LEU A 67 14.11 -15.99 -13.10
N ARG A 68 15.17 -16.53 -13.70
CA ARG A 68 16.16 -17.39 -13.02
C ARG A 68 17.32 -16.62 -12.39
N SER A 69 17.37 -15.30 -12.55
CA SER A 69 18.43 -14.48 -11.98
C SER A 69 18.28 -14.36 -10.46
N PRO A 70 19.35 -14.52 -9.67
CA PRO A 70 19.30 -14.34 -8.22
C PRO A 70 19.07 -12.88 -7.80
N SER A 71 19.15 -11.94 -8.75
CA SER A 71 18.94 -10.51 -8.49
C SER A 71 17.46 -10.12 -8.41
N ILE A 72 16.55 -11.04 -8.76
CA ILE A 72 15.11 -10.81 -8.77
C ILE A 72 14.45 -11.75 -7.79
N THR A 73 13.77 -11.18 -6.81
CA THR A 73 12.93 -11.91 -5.87
C THR A 73 11.47 -11.61 -6.22
N LEU A 74 10.78 -12.59 -6.78
CA LEU A 74 9.34 -12.49 -7.04
C LEU A 74 8.57 -12.50 -5.71
N PRO A 75 7.39 -11.86 -5.64
CA PRO A 75 6.54 -11.90 -4.47
C PRO A 75 6.22 -13.35 -4.05
N PRO A 76 6.40 -13.73 -2.77
CA PRO A 76 6.08 -15.07 -2.30
C PRO A 76 4.57 -15.32 -2.18
N ASP A 77 3.78 -14.25 -2.05
CA ASP A 77 2.33 -14.32 -1.92
C ASP A 77 1.66 -14.42 -3.32
N PRO A 78 0.74 -15.38 -3.53
CA PRO A 78 0.10 -15.60 -4.84
C PRO A 78 -0.77 -14.43 -5.31
N SER A 79 -1.34 -13.64 -4.40
CA SER A 79 -2.13 -12.46 -4.77
C SER A 79 -1.23 -11.33 -5.28
N SER A 80 -0.11 -11.11 -4.61
CA SER A 80 0.92 -10.14 -4.99
C SER A 80 1.62 -10.53 -6.30
N LEU A 81 1.90 -11.82 -6.50
CA LEU A 81 2.44 -12.34 -7.75
C LEU A 81 1.46 -12.12 -8.91
N SER A 82 0.17 -12.39 -8.69
CA SER A 82 -0.85 -12.14 -9.71
C SER A 82 -0.93 -10.65 -10.08
N ASP A 83 -0.72 -9.75 -9.13
CA ASP A 83 -0.75 -8.31 -9.35
C ASP A 83 0.47 -7.78 -10.09
N LEU A 84 1.65 -8.29 -9.75
CA LEU A 84 2.87 -8.06 -10.52
C LEU A 84 2.67 -8.49 -11.98
N LEU A 85 2.15 -9.70 -12.21
CA LEU A 85 1.94 -10.19 -13.56
C LEU A 85 0.84 -9.40 -14.32
N ARG A 86 -0.22 -8.95 -13.65
CA ARG A 86 -1.23 -8.03 -14.23
C ARG A 86 -0.62 -6.69 -14.65
N TYR A 87 0.40 -6.22 -13.95
CA TYR A 87 1.10 -4.98 -14.30
C TYR A 87 1.93 -5.10 -15.59
N HIS A 88 2.33 -6.32 -15.95
CA HIS A 88 3.01 -6.59 -17.22
C HIS A 88 2.06 -6.71 -18.42
N VAL A 89 0.75 -6.54 -18.22
CA VAL A 89 -0.27 -6.58 -19.27
C VAL A 89 -0.82 -5.17 -19.50
N LEU A 90 -0.54 -4.57 -20.65
CA LEU A 90 -1.06 -3.26 -21.02
C LEU A 90 -2.39 -3.44 -21.76
N LEU A 91 -3.36 -2.61 -21.40
CA LEU A 91 -4.71 -2.61 -21.97
C LEU A 91 -4.82 -1.79 -23.27
N GLU A 92 -3.68 -1.43 -23.85
CA GLU A 92 -3.59 -0.77 -25.14
C GLU A 92 -2.74 -1.60 -26.09
N LEU A 93 -3.18 -1.75 -27.34
CA LEU A 93 -2.40 -2.38 -28.39
C LEU A 93 -1.37 -1.39 -28.94
N LEU A 94 -0.12 -1.60 -28.59
CA LEU A 94 1.02 -0.86 -29.11
C LEU A 94 1.71 -1.72 -30.16
N SER A 95 1.73 -1.25 -31.39
CA SER A 95 2.54 -1.89 -32.43
C SER A 95 4.03 -1.59 -32.22
N TRP A 96 4.90 -2.46 -32.75
CA TRP A 96 6.34 -2.26 -32.62
C TRP A 96 6.85 -0.89 -33.12
N PRO A 97 6.37 -0.35 -34.27
CA PRO A 97 6.70 1.02 -34.66
C PRO A 97 6.24 2.06 -33.63
N GLN A 98 5.02 1.94 -33.09
CA GLN A 98 4.52 2.89 -32.07
C GLN A 98 5.35 2.86 -30.78
N ILE A 99 5.82 1.69 -30.35
CA ILE A 99 6.74 1.56 -29.20
C ILE A 99 8.07 2.26 -29.55
N ARG A 100 8.57 2.04 -30.77
CA ARG A 100 9.81 2.62 -31.31
C ARG A 100 9.73 4.09 -31.72
N ASP A 101 8.56 4.70 -31.73
CA ASP A 101 8.37 6.10 -32.08
C ASP A 101 7.75 6.90 -30.92
N VAL A 102 7.72 6.32 -29.71
CA VAL A 102 7.20 7.01 -28.52
C VAL A 102 7.99 8.29 -28.24
N SER A 103 7.30 9.34 -27.79
CA SER A 103 7.90 10.63 -27.46
C SER A 103 8.84 10.52 -26.25
N PRO A 104 9.92 11.33 -26.19
CA PRO A 104 10.72 11.47 -24.97
C PRO A 104 9.92 11.97 -23.76
N SER A 105 8.81 12.67 -23.98
CA SER A 105 7.90 13.11 -22.91
C SER A 105 7.16 11.96 -22.22
N GLY A 106 7.23 10.75 -22.78
CA GLY A 106 6.55 9.57 -22.26
C GLY A 106 5.11 9.42 -22.74
N LYS A 107 4.63 8.18 -22.70
CA LYS A 107 3.24 7.80 -22.94
C LYS A 107 2.79 6.92 -21.80
N LEU A 108 1.82 7.40 -21.04
CA LEU A 108 1.20 6.65 -19.96
C LEU A 108 0.19 5.65 -20.52
N VAL A 109 0.32 4.37 -20.18
CA VAL A 109 -0.53 3.28 -20.68
C VAL A 109 -1.05 2.46 -19.51
N THR A 110 -2.37 2.31 -19.41
CA THR A 110 -3.01 1.59 -18.31
C THR A 110 -2.77 0.09 -18.40
N THR A 111 -2.47 -0.54 -17.26
CA THR A 111 -2.27 -2.00 -17.17
C THR A 111 -3.51 -2.71 -16.64
N LEU A 112 -3.52 -4.04 -16.76
CA LEU A 112 -4.56 -4.88 -16.18
C LEU A 112 -4.61 -4.75 -14.65
N PHE A 113 -3.49 -4.40 -13.99
CA PHE A 113 -3.45 -4.19 -12.54
C PHE A 113 -4.35 -3.02 -12.11
N GLN A 114 -4.46 -1.94 -12.90
CA GLN A 114 -5.37 -0.82 -12.61
C GLN A 114 -6.83 -1.28 -12.50
N THR A 115 -7.23 -2.29 -13.29
CA THR A 115 -8.63 -2.77 -13.31
C THR A 115 -9.02 -3.54 -12.06
N THR A 116 -8.06 -3.92 -11.22
CA THR A 116 -8.33 -4.57 -9.93
C THR A 116 -8.88 -3.60 -8.88
N GLY A 117 -8.73 -2.28 -9.10
CA GLY A 117 -9.05 -1.25 -8.11
C GLY A 117 -8.08 -1.19 -6.92
N ARG A 118 -7.04 -2.01 -6.89
CA ARG A 118 -5.98 -1.98 -5.86
C ARG A 118 -4.90 -0.94 -6.13
N ALA A 119 -4.77 -0.50 -7.38
CA ALA A 119 -3.86 0.58 -7.75
C ALA A 119 -4.46 1.95 -7.36
N ALA A 120 -3.72 2.74 -6.59
CA ALA A 120 -4.10 4.11 -6.29
C ALA A 120 -3.75 5.04 -7.47
N ASN A 121 -4.66 5.96 -7.83
CA ASN A 121 -4.44 6.94 -8.90
C ASN A 121 -3.94 6.29 -10.21
N ASP A 122 -2.85 6.79 -10.78
CA ASP A 122 -2.23 6.32 -12.02
C ASP A 122 -1.14 5.26 -11.79
N PHE A 123 -0.96 4.76 -10.56
CA PHE A 123 0.10 3.79 -10.23
C PHE A 123 -0.09 2.41 -10.86
N GLY A 124 -1.28 2.09 -11.38
CA GLY A 124 -1.52 0.91 -12.19
C GLY A 124 -1.31 1.14 -13.69
N SER A 125 -0.75 2.28 -14.09
CA SER A 125 -0.32 2.53 -15.46
C SER A 125 1.21 2.42 -15.58
N VAL A 126 1.72 2.22 -16.79
CA VAL A 126 3.15 2.18 -17.12
C VAL A 126 3.47 3.34 -18.04
N ASN A 127 4.52 4.10 -17.74
CA ASN A 127 5.00 5.17 -18.58
C ASN A 127 6.07 4.64 -19.56
N ILE A 128 5.79 4.69 -20.84
CA ILE A 128 6.72 4.26 -21.89
C ILE A 128 7.41 5.49 -22.46
N THR A 129 8.72 5.57 -22.30
CA THR A 129 9.56 6.72 -22.69
C THR A 129 10.65 6.27 -23.66
N ARG A 130 11.04 7.19 -24.55
CA ARG A 130 12.21 7.03 -25.41
C ARG A 130 13.34 7.89 -24.86
N ASP A 131 14.48 7.27 -24.62
CA ASP A 131 15.70 8.03 -24.33
C ASP A 131 16.24 8.62 -25.65
N PRO A 132 16.33 9.97 -25.78
CA PRO A 132 16.83 10.61 -26.99
C PRO A 132 18.33 10.38 -27.23
N SER A 133 19.09 9.96 -26.22
CA SER A 133 20.53 9.73 -26.31
C SER A 133 20.88 8.31 -26.79
N SER A 134 20.22 7.29 -26.23
CA SER A 134 20.47 5.88 -26.55
C SER A 134 19.49 5.30 -27.58
N ASN A 135 18.40 6.02 -27.91
CA ASN A 135 17.24 5.53 -28.67
C ASN A 135 16.54 4.30 -28.05
N ALA A 136 16.91 3.92 -26.82
CA ALA A 136 16.27 2.84 -26.09
C ALA A 136 14.86 3.25 -25.64
N VAL A 137 13.96 2.27 -25.58
CA VAL A 137 12.61 2.45 -25.05
C VAL A 137 12.56 1.84 -23.67
N SER A 138 12.21 2.65 -22.68
CA SER A 138 12.02 2.18 -21.31
C SER A 138 10.54 2.22 -20.94
N ALA A 139 10.08 1.14 -20.32
CA ALA A 139 8.86 1.10 -19.54
C ALA A 139 9.22 1.44 -18.09
N GLN A 140 8.51 2.40 -17.50
CA GLN A 140 8.77 2.90 -16.16
C GLN A 140 7.48 2.89 -15.36
N THR A 141 7.57 2.53 -14.08
CA THR A 141 6.47 2.79 -13.17
C THR A 141 6.33 4.30 -12.97
N PRO A 142 5.11 4.87 -13.01
CA PRO A 142 4.86 6.26 -12.66
C PRO A 142 5.40 6.50 -11.25
N SER A 143 6.41 7.37 -11.15
CA SER A 143 7.18 7.55 -9.92
C SER A 143 6.32 8.14 -8.80
N SER A 144 6.21 7.44 -7.68
CA SER A 144 6.47 8.10 -6.40
C SER A 144 7.99 8.12 -6.22
N SER A 145 8.53 9.17 -5.61
CA SER A 145 9.96 9.56 -5.68
C SER A 145 10.99 8.57 -5.12
N TYR A 146 10.63 7.32 -4.81
CA TYR A 146 11.42 6.43 -3.97
C TYR A 146 11.53 4.97 -4.42
N SER A 147 10.82 4.52 -5.48
CA SER A 147 11.09 3.21 -6.12
C SER A 147 10.65 3.17 -7.58
N PRO A 148 11.31 3.94 -8.47
CA PRO A 148 11.06 3.82 -9.90
C PRO A 148 11.58 2.45 -10.39
N SER A 149 10.67 1.56 -10.78
CA SER A 149 11.05 0.35 -11.50
C SER A 149 11.11 0.69 -12.98
N ASN A 150 12.28 0.51 -13.57
CA ASN A 150 12.52 0.73 -14.98
C ASN A 150 12.88 -0.59 -15.66
N ALA A 151 12.36 -0.79 -16.85
CA ALA A 151 12.73 -1.90 -17.70
C ALA A 151 12.90 -1.39 -19.13
N THR A 152 13.95 -1.80 -19.82
CA THR A 152 14.11 -1.54 -21.24
C THR A 152 13.39 -2.60 -22.06
N ILE A 153 12.72 -2.16 -23.11
CA ILE A 153 12.05 -3.03 -24.06
C ILE A 153 13.09 -3.48 -25.08
N LEU A 154 13.43 -4.77 -25.04
CA LEU A 154 14.53 -5.35 -25.82
C LEU A 154 14.12 -5.66 -27.27
N ALA A 155 13.05 -6.43 -27.44
CA ALA A 155 12.68 -6.97 -28.75
C ALA A 155 11.19 -7.29 -28.86
N LEU A 156 10.69 -7.26 -30.09
CA LEU A 156 9.40 -7.84 -30.46
C LEU A 156 9.51 -9.36 -30.52
N ILE A 157 8.70 -10.06 -29.74
CA ILE A 157 8.62 -11.53 -29.76
C ILE A 157 7.56 -11.99 -30.74
N GLN A 158 6.36 -11.41 -30.66
CA GLN A 158 5.23 -11.79 -31.48
C GLN A 158 4.29 -10.59 -31.68
N SER A 159 3.67 -10.48 -32.85
CA SER A 159 2.58 -9.53 -33.08
C SER A 159 1.47 -10.20 -33.87
N ILE A 160 0.24 -10.03 -33.39
CA ILE A 160 -1.00 -10.44 -34.03
C ILE A 160 -1.78 -9.14 -34.28
N PRO A 161 -1.98 -8.75 -35.55
CA PRO A 161 -2.68 -7.51 -35.89
C PRO A 161 -4.00 -7.37 -35.15
N TYR A 162 -4.25 -6.16 -34.64
CA TYR A 162 -5.46 -5.75 -33.89
C TYR A 162 -5.66 -6.37 -32.51
N ASN A 163 -4.93 -7.42 -32.15
CA ASN A 163 -5.24 -8.17 -30.94
C ASN A 163 -4.11 -8.26 -29.91
N LEU A 164 -2.87 -8.52 -30.32
CA LEU A 164 -1.79 -8.82 -29.38
C LEU A 164 -0.43 -8.34 -29.90
N THR A 165 0.33 -7.65 -29.05
CA THR A 165 1.77 -7.47 -29.23
C THR A 165 2.50 -8.03 -28.01
N ILE A 166 3.50 -8.89 -28.21
CA ILE A 166 4.37 -9.41 -27.14
C ILE A 166 5.77 -8.83 -27.34
N VAL A 167 6.28 -8.14 -26.33
CA VAL A 167 7.64 -7.61 -26.30
C VAL A 167 8.40 -8.13 -25.08
N SER A 168 9.70 -8.32 -25.22
CA SER A 168 10.56 -8.77 -24.12
C SER A 168 11.12 -7.58 -23.35
N LEU A 169 11.21 -7.73 -22.03
CA LEU A 169 11.89 -6.78 -21.13
C LEU A 169 13.26 -7.29 -20.68
N ASP A 170 14.10 -6.37 -20.20
CA ASP A 170 15.38 -6.67 -19.53
C ASP A 170 15.28 -6.77 -18.00
N SER A 171 14.18 -6.27 -17.42
CA SER A 171 13.96 -6.13 -15.97
C SER A 171 12.48 -6.31 -15.65
N VAL A 172 12.18 -6.73 -14.43
CA VAL A 172 10.80 -6.92 -13.95
C VAL A 172 10.25 -5.59 -13.47
N LEU A 173 9.02 -5.25 -13.90
CA LEU A 173 8.32 -4.06 -13.45
C LEU A 173 7.52 -4.34 -12.18
N PHE A 174 7.85 -3.64 -11.09
CA PHE A 174 7.15 -3.79 -9.82
C PHE A 174 6.11 -2.69 -9.63
N PRO A 175 4.80 -3.01 -9.48
CA PRO A 175 3.81 -2.00 -9.20
C PRO A 175 4.09 -1.36 -7.83
N THR A 176 3.97 -0.04 -7.73
CA THR A 176 4.02 0.65 -6.43
C THR A 176 2.90 0.13 -5.53
N GLY A 177 3.26 -0.35 -4.34
CA GLY A 177 2.33 -0.95 -3.37
C GLY A 177 2.17 -2.46 -3.48
N VAL A 178 2.84 -3.14 -4.42
CA VAL A 178 2.81 -4.61 -4.55
C VAL A 178 4.22 -5.18 -4.69
N GLY A 179 4.71 -5.83 -3.64
CA GLY A 179 5.69 -6.91 -3.70
C GLY A 179 6.96 -6.66 -4.53
N GLY A 180 7.68 -5.55 -4.30
CA GLY A 180 9.10 -5.49 -4.66
C GLY A 180 9.90 -6.64 -4.00
N PRO A 181 11.12 -6.95 -4.48
CA PRO A 181 12.02 -7.80 -3.70
C PRO A 181 12.10 -7.23 -2.28
N PRO A 182 12.23 -8.05 -1.22
CA PRO A 182 12.32 -7.54 0.13
C PRO A 182 13.67 -6.82 0.29
N THR A 183 13.73 -5.57 -0.13
CA THR A 183 14.36 -4.59 0.74
C THR A 183 13.48 -4.55 1.97
N HIS A 184 14.10 -4.67 3.13
CA HIS A 184 13.47 -4.45 4.42
C HIS A 184 12.86 -3.04 4.44
N THR A 185 11.64 -2.91 3.95
CA THR A 185 10.84 -1.68 3.92
C THR A 185 9.39 -2.12 3.78
N GLY A 186 8.79 -2.45 4.92
CA GLY A 186 7.35 -2.62 5.03
C GLY A 186 6.63 -1.30 4.79
N GLY A 187 6.28 -0.98 3.54
CA GLY A 187 5.05 -0.22 3.26
C GLY A 187 4.96 1.24 3.69
N SER A 188 6.04 2.03 3.60
CA SER A 188 5.94 3.50 3.65
C SER A 188 5.21 4.05 2.41
N THR A 189 4.12 4.80 2.61
CA THR A 189 3.37 5.47 1.52
C THR A 189 4.20 6.54 0.79
N LEU A 190 5.21 7.07 1.49
CA LEU A 190 6.16 8.02 0.94
C LEU A 190 7.36 7.33 0.30
N GLY A 191 7.52 6.01 0.43
CA GLY A 191 8.77 5.31 0.13
C GLY A 191 9.95 5.84 0.93
N LEU A 192 9.68 6.44 2.09
CA LEU A 192 10.66 6.95 3.02
C LEU A 192 11.22 5.77 3.82
N ASN A 193 12.50 5.48 3.67
CA ASN A 193 13.18 4.61 4.64
C ASN A 193 13.54 5.47 5.87
N ILE A 194 12.86 5.20 6.98
CA ILE A 194 13.03 5.98 8.23
C ILE A 194 14.47 5.87 8.73
N THR A 195 15.04 4.67 8.68
CA THR A 195 16.40 4.38 9.19
C THR A 195 17.46 5.12 8.37
N ASP A 196 17.35 5.09 7.03
CA ASP A 196 18.28 5.79 6.15
C ASP A 196 18.20 7.31 6.34
N THR A 197 16.99 7.84 6.50
CA THR A 197 16.76 9.27 6.77
C THR A 197 17.45 9.71 8.06
N LEU A 198 17.42 8.86 9.10
CA LEU A 198 18.08 9.12 10.37
C LEU A 198 19.61 9.07 10.25
N ILE A 199 20.15 8.12 9.49
CA ILE A 199 21.59 7.99 9.23
C ILE A 199 22.12 9.21 8.47
N GLN A 200 21.40 9.66 7.43
CA GLN A 200 21.75 10.86 6.65
C GLN A 200 21.72 12.13 7.50
N ALA A 201 20.89 12.18 8.55
CA ALA A 201 20.86 13.29 9.49
C ALA A 201 22.00 13.26 10.53
N HIS A 202 22.90 12.27 10.50
CA HIS A 202 24.16 12.12 11.25
C HIS A 202 24.10 12.01 12.79
N ASP A 203 23.10 12.57 13.49
CA ASP A 203 23.03 12.58 14.97
C ASP A 203 22.07 11.52 15.56
N PHE A 204 21.67 10.51 14.77
CA PHE A 204 20.64 9.54 15.14
C PHE A 204 21.04 8.09 14.85
N ASN A 205 22.34 7.78 14.76
CA ASN A 205 22.83 6.46 14.37
C ASN A 205 22.42 5.38 15.37
N VAL A 206 22.42 5.71 16.66
CA VAL A 206 22.03 4.77 17.72
C VAL A 206 20.55 4.43 17.59
N ALA A 207 19.70 5.44 17.40
CA ALA A 207 18.26 5.25 17.21
C ALA A 207 17.97 4.43 15.95
N ALA A 208 18.60 4.78 14.83
CA ALA A 208 18.48 4.07 13.56
C ALA A 208 18.84 2.58 13.72
N SER A 209 19.97 2.28 14.38
CA SER A 209 20.39 0.90 14.62
C SER A 209 19.41 0.12 15.50
N MET A 210 18.82 0.76 16.53
CA MET A 210 17.84 0.12 17.41
C MET A 210 16.51 -0.16 16.68
N LEU A 211 16.05 0.78 15.83
CA LEU A 211 14.84 0.60 15.02
C LEU A 211 15.01 -0.54 14.01
N ALA A 212 16.15 -0.58 13.32
CA ALA A 212 16.47 -1.65 12.38
C ALA A 212 16.59 -3.01 13.08
N ALA A 213 17.33 -3.09 14.19
CA ALA A 213 17.55 -4.35 14.90
C ALA A 213 16.28 -4.92 15.57
N SER A 214 15.32 -4.05 15.92
CA SER A 214 14.06 -4.47 16.54
C SER A 214 12.94 -4.79 15.54
N GLY A 215 13.13 -4.48 14.25
CA GLY A 215 12.08 -4.61 13.22
C GLY A 215 10.96 -3.59 13.34
N ILE A 216 11.08 -2.59 14.23
CA ILE A 216 10.05 -1.55 14.42
C ILE A 216 10.03 -0.54 13.28
N ALA A 217 11.15 -0.37 12.56
CA ALA A 217 11.16 0.47 11.38
C ALA A 217 10.07 0.04 10.37
N ASP A 218 9.94 -1.27 10.11
CA ASP A 218 8.93 -1.82 9.21
C ASP A 218 7.48 -1.61 9.72
N GLU A 219 7.29 -1.58 11.04
CA GLU A 219 5.98 -1.30 11.66
C GLU A 219 5.60 0.17 11.53
N PHE A 220 6.55 1.08 11.74
CA PHE A 220 6.33 2.51 11.58
C PHE A 220 6.01 2.87 10.13
N GLU A 221 6.69 2.23 9.19
CA GLU A 221 6.43 2.41 7.76
C GLU A 221 5.00 1.90 7.40
N GLN A 222 4.54 0.79 7.98
CA GLN A 222 3.17 0.29 7.77
C GLN A 222 2.09 1.25 8.30
N ASP A 223 2.33 1.87 9.46
CA ASP A 223 1.39 2.79 10.09
C ASP A 223 1.21 4.12 9.32
N GLU A 224 2.06 4.39 8.33
CA GLU A 224 1.90 5.54 7.44
C GLU A 224 0.62 5.50 6.60
N GLN A 225 0.07 4.30 6.37
CA GLN A 225 -1.10 4.09 5.50
C GLN A 225 -2.43 4.57 6.11
N GLY A 226 -2.42 4.94 7.39
CA GLY A 226 -3.59 5.43 8.14
C GLY A 226 -3.64 6.95 8.26
N ALA A 227 -3.69 7.45 9.49
CA ALA A 227 -3.68 8.88 9.82
C ALA A 227 -2.26 9.51 9.76
N GLY A 228 -1.28 8.72 9.34
CA GLY A 228 0.14 9.06 9.34
C GLY A 228 0.81 8.88 10.69
N ILE A 229 2.10 9.20 10.75
CA ILE A 229 2.94 8.93 11.91
C ILE A 229 3.78 10.16 12.27
N SER A 230 3.95 10.39 13.58
CA SER A 230 4.90 11.39 14.10
C SER A 230 5.91 10.74 15.02
N LEU A 231 7.19 10.81 14.66
CA LEU A 231 8.30 10.18 15.35
C LEU A 231 9.11 11.21 16.12
N PHE A 232 9.39 10.91 17.39
CA PHE A 232 10.25 11.70 18.26
C PHE A 232 11.55 10.95 18.52
N ILE A 233 12.55 11.13 17.67
CA ILE A 233 13.77 10.32 17.68
C ILE A 233 14.84 10.95 18.58
N PRO A 234 15.32 10.25 19.63
CA PRO A 234 16.37 10.78 20.48
C PRO A 234 17.71 10.85 19.74
N THR A 235 18.44 11.94 19.95
CA THR A 235 19.81 12.07 19.40
C THR A 235 20.79 11.09 20.04
N ASP A 236 21.92 10.84 19.38
CA ASP A 236 23.00 9.99 19.90
C ASP A 236 23.51 10.51 21.26
N SER A 237 23.53 11.83 21.46
CA SER A 237 23.86 12.45 22.75
C SER A 237 22.84 12.15 23.86
N ALA A 238 21.57 12.02 23.51
CA ALA A 238 20.51 11.62 24.44
C ALA A 238 20.71 10.17 24.90
N PHE A 239 21.09 9.28 23.99
CA PHE A 239 21.43 7.89 24.31
C PHE A 239 22.72 7.78 25.13
N ALA A 240 23.73 8.60 24.84
CA ALA A 240 24.96 8.65 25.63
C ALA A 240 24.68 9.05 27.08
N THR A 241 23.80 10.04 27.29
CA THR A 241 23.36 10.47 28.62
C THR A 241 22.55 9.38 29.31
N LEU A 242 21.64 8.71 28.59
CA LEU A 242 20.84 7.60 29.15
C LEU A 242 21.70 6.39 29.54
N SER A 243 22.77 6.10 28.81
CA SER A 243 23.63 4.91 29.04
C SER A 243 24.31 4.93 30.40
N GLN A 244 24.36 6.08 31.07
CA GLN A 244 24.79 6.20 32.46
C GLN A 244 23.78 5.59 33.46
N SER A 245 22.55 5.32 33.01
CA SER A 245 21.49 4.63 33.74
C SER A 245 21.38 3.17 33.27
N SER A 246 21.75 2.24 34.15
CA SER A 246 21.76 0.79 33.87
C SER A 246 20.38 0.17 33.59
N ARG A 247 19.29 0.86 33.98
CA ARG A 247 17.94 0.31 33.92
C ARG A 247 17.42 0.12 32.49
N PHE A 248 17.72 1.01 31.55
CA PHE A 248 17.30 0.87 30.15
C PHE A 248 18.03 -0.27 29.43
N GLN A 249 19.33 -0.42 29.69
CA GLN A 249 20.14 -1.46 29.05
C GLN A 249 19.73 -2.86 29.47
N ASN A 250 19.26 -3.01 30.70
CA ASN A 250 18.80 -4.28 31.28
C ASN A 250 17.37 -4.68 30.87
N LEU A 251 16.66 -3.86 30.08
CA LEU A 251 15.33 -4.23 29.61
C LEU A 251 15.39 -5.41 28.61
N PRO A 252 14.44 -6.36 28.69
CA PRO A 252 14.22 -7.36 27.64
C PRO A 252 13.98 -6.73 26.27
N ALA A 253 14.23 -7.50 25.21
CA ALA A 253 14.04 -7.03 23.82
C ALA A 253 12.62 -6.49 23.58
N ASP A 254 11.60 -7.20 24.04
CA ASP A 254 10.19 -6.79 23.90
C ASP A 254 9.89 -5.46 24.63
N GLN A 255 10.49 -5.24 25.79
CA GLN A 255 10.31 -3.99 26.53
C GLN A 255 11.07 -2.83 25.87
N LYS A 256 12.24 -3.08 25.28
CA LYS A 256 12.95 -2.09 24.47
C LYS A 256 12.14 -1.72 23.23
N ALA A 257 11.55 -2.71 22.58
CA ALA A 257 10.64 -2.52 21.45
C ALA A 257 9.42 -1.66 21.83
N MET A 258 8.85 -1.88 23.02
CA MET A 258 7.78 -1.03 23.57
C MET A 258 8.23 0.41 23.84
N VAL A 259 9.46 0.62 24.34
CA VAL A 259 10.01 1.98 24.50
C VAL A 259 10.17 2.66 23.15
N LEU A 260 10.60 1.95 22.10
CA LEU A 260 10.70 2.53 20.76
C LEU A 260 9.33 2.94 20.21
N ARG A 261 8.29 2.09 20.33
CA ARG A 261 6.90 2.45 19.98
C ARG A 261 6.37 3.65 20.75
N PHE A 262 6.80 3.83 21.99
CA PHE A 262 6.43 5.00 22.81
C PHE A 262 6.99 6.33 22.28
N HIS A 263 7.95 6.31 21.35
CA HIS A 263 8.44 7.51 20.68
C HIS A 263 7.63 7.89 19.43
N ALA A 264 6.58 7.14 19.10
CA ALA A 264 5.77 7.33 17.90
C ALA A 264 4.31 7.65 18.25
N LEU A 265 3.71 8.63 17.57
CA LEU A 265 2.27 8.91 17.60
C LEU A 265 1.59 8.31 16.36
N HIS A 266 0.35 7.86 16.53
CA HIS A 266 -0.49 7.24 15.49
C HIS A 266 -1.14 8.26 14.52
N SER A 267 -0.65 9.49 14.48
CA SER A 267 -1.15 10.53 13.57
C SER A 267 0.00 11.44 13.12
N TYR A 268 -0.13 11.98 11.91
CA TYR A 268 0.75 13.03 11.41
C TYR A 268 0.47 14.37 12.10
N TYR A 269 1.49 14.90 12.79
CA TYR A 269 1.48 16.20 13.43
C TYR A 269 2.68 17.02 12.94
N PRO A 270 2.49 17.99 12.04
CA PRO A 270 3.56 18.89 11.66
C PRO A 270 3.97 19.77 12.85
N LEU A 271 5.18 20.33 12.80
CA LEU A 271 5.73 21.08 13.93
C LEU A 271 4.79 22.21 14.42
N GLY A 272 4.13 22.92 13.50
CA GLY A 272 3.20 24.00 13.83
C GLY A 272 1.97 23.53 14.61
N SER A 273 1.47 22.33 14.33
CA SER A 273 0.36 21.72 15.06
C SER A 273 0.77 21.33 16.48
N LEU A 274 1.98 20.77 16.65
CA LEU A 274 2.53 20.45 17.97
C LEU A 274 2.76 21.70 18.83
N GLN A 275 3.14 22.82 18.21
CA GLN A 275 3.29 24.10 18.91
C GLN A 275 1.96 24.72 19.37
N SER A 276 0.86 24.36 18.70
CA SER A 276 -0.49 24.89 18.94
C SER A 276 -1.41 23.83 19.54
N ILE A 277 -0.84 22.79 20.13
CA ILE A 277 -1.58 21.63 20.60
C ILE A 277 -2.53 22.03 21.74
N VAL A 278 -3.81 21.76 21.57
CA VAL A 278 -4.85 22.10 22.56
C VAL A 278 -5.00 20.98 23.59
N ASN A 279 -4.92 19.73 23.14
CA ASN A 279 -4.96 18.54 23.97
C ASN A 279 -3.53 18.04 24.19
N PRO A 280 -2.93 18.26 25.38
CA PRO A 280 -1.53 17.96 25.59
C PRO A 280 -1.25 16.45 25.66
N VAL A 281 -2.22 15.65 26.09
CA VAL A 281 -2.05 14.19 26.23
C VAL A 281 -2.33 13.50 24.90
N GLN A 282 -1.31 12.86 24.33
CA GLN A 282 -1.38 12.15 23.05
C GLN A 282 -1.09 10.65 23.23
N PRO A 283 -1.90 9.76 22.63
CA PRO A 283 -1.63 8.33 22.60
C PRO A 283 -0.44 8.03 21.68
N THR A 284 0.33 7.01 22.04
CA THR A 284 1.46 6.52 21.22
C THR A 284 1.11 5.17 20.61
N LEU A 285 1.95 4.67 19.70
CA LEU A 285 1.83 3.28 19.22
C LEU A 285 1.92 2.24 20.36
N ALA A 286 2.65 2.56 21.43
CA ALA A 286 2.68 1.71 22.62
C ALA A 286 1.33 1.68 23.39
N THR A 287 0.49 2.72 23.26
CA THR A 287 -0.85 2.77 23.86
C THR A 287 -1.79 1.73 23.25
N GLU A 288 -1.70 1.51 21.94
CA GLU A 288 -2.58 0.57 21.22
C GLU A 288 -2.43 -0.86 21.76
N LEU A 289 -1.19 -1.29 21.98
CA LEU A 289 -0.89 -2.63 22.50
C LEU A 289 -1.20 -2.80 23.99
N SER A 290 -1.20 -1.69 24.76
CA SER A 290 -1.25 -1.73 26.22
C SER A 290 -2.59 -1.34 26.83
N GLY A 291 -3.48 -0.74 26.03
CA GLY A 291 -4.78 -0.22 26.42
C GLY A 291 -4.80 1.29 26.68
N ALA A 292 -6.00 1.87 26.58
CA ALA A 292 -6.23 3.31 26.66
C ALA A 292 -5.67 3.93 27.96
N GLY A 293 -5.05 5.12 27.83
CA GLY A 293 -4.52 5.89 28.96
C GLY A 293 -3.13 5.47 29.46
N ARG A 294 -2.55 4.39 28.91
CA ARG A 294 -1.18 3.95 29.17
C ARG A 294 -0.24 4.40 28.06
N PHE A 295 1.04 4.57 28.37
CA PHE A 295 2.06 4.97 27.40
C PHE A 295 1.66 6.23 26.60
N THR A 296 1.10 7.24 27.27
CA THR A 296 0.77 8.53 26.64
C THR A 296 1.88 9.55 26.82
N LEU A 297 2.01 10.47 25.86
CA LEU A 297 2.94 11.60 25.91
C LEU A 297 2.20 12.87 26.27
N ASN A 298 2.83 13.75 27.05
CA ASN A 298 2.32 15.08 27.33
C ASN A 298 3.14 16.12 26.56
N ILE A 299 2.54 16.70 25.52
CA ILE A 299 3.15 17.66 24.62
C ILE A 299 2.69 19.06 25.00
N SER A 300 3.65 19.96 25.15
CA SER A 300 3.41 21.35 25.56
C SER A 300 4.40 22.27 24.85
N LYS A 301 4.16 23.58 24.91
CA LYS A 301 5.08 24.59 24.39
C LYS A 301 5.82 25.26 25.55
N ILE A 302 7.15 25.18 25.54
CA ILE A 302 8.01 25.81 26.54
C ILE A 302 9.04 26.68 25.83
N ASN A 303 9.09 27.97 26.16
CA ASN A 303 10.06 28.93 25.59
C ASN A 303 10.07 28.98 24.05
N GLY A 304 8.92 28.77 23.41
CA GLY A 304 8.80 28.76 21.95
C GLY A 304 9.07 27.41 21.28
N SER A 305 9.58 26.42 22.02
CA SER A 305 9.87 25.07 21.52
C SER A 305 8.83 24.05 22.01
N VAL A 306 8.67 22.96 21.26
CA VAL A 306 7.82 21.82 21.66
C VAL A 306 8.57 21.01 22.72
N ALA A 307 7.93 20.82 23.87
CA ALA A 307 8.43 20.03 24.99
C ALA A 307 7.52 18.82 25.22
N ILE A 308 8.14 17.67 25.42
CA ILE A 308 7.48 16.38 25.59
C ILE A 308 7.83 15.86 26.97
N SER A 309 6.82 15.68 27.81
CA SER A 309 6.93 15.16 29.16
C SER A 309 6.34 13.76 29.26
N THR A 310 7.09 12.84 29.86
CA THR A 310 6.64 11.46 30.14
C THR A 310 6.25 11.26 31.61
N GLY A 311 6.39 12.31 32.44
CA GLY A 311 6.32 12.23 33.90
C GLY A 311 7.60 11.70 34.56
N ILE A 312 8.50 11.06 33.80
CA ILE A 312 9.83 10.63 34.24
C ILE A 312 10.90 11.57 33.70
N VAL A 313 10.78 11.93 32.41
CA VAL A 313 11.70 12.84 31.72
C VAL A 313 10.93 13.92 30.99
N GLN A 314 11.60 15.05 30.79
CA GLN A 314 11.15 16.13 29.92
C GLN A 314 12.20 16.34 28.82
N ALA A 315 11.79 16.07 27.59
CA ALA A 315 12.57 16.23 26.37
C ALA A 315 12.10 17.47 25.60
N ILE A 316 12.98 18.09 24.84
CA ILE A 316 12.67 19.22 23.96
C ILE A 316 12.93 18.77 22.53
N VAL A 317 12.04 19.14 21.60
CA VAL A 317 12.27 18.97 20.17
C VAL A 317 13.40 19.91 19.75
N SER A 318 14.53 19.34 19.35
CA SER A 318 15.75 20.09 18.99
C SER A 318 15.71 20.56 17.54
N ARG A 319 15.24 19.70 16.62
CA ARG A 319 15.14 19.99 15.19
C ARG A 319 14.11 19.10 14.49
N THR A 320 13.65 19.54 13.33
CA THR A 320 12.89 18.71 12.39
C THR A 320 13.86 17.99 11.47
N VAL A 321 13.72 16.66 11.37
CA VAL A 321 14.52 15.80 10.48
C VAL A 321 13.78 15.60 9.16
N PHE A 322 12.48 15.35 9.25
CA PHE A 322 11.59 15.19 8.11
C PHE A 322 10.18 15.68 8.49
N ASP A 323 9.45 16.31 7.59
CA ASP A 323 8.09 16.81 7.85
C ASP A 323 7.32 16.93 6.52
N GLN A 324 6.68 15.84 6.11
CA GLN A 324 5.80 15.79 4.94
C GLN A 324 4.69 14.77 5.19
N ASN A 325 3.43 15.17 5.04
CA ASN A 325 2.29 14.26 5.21
C ASN A 325 2.42 12.99 4.34
N PRO A 326 2.30 11.78 4.89
CA PRO A 326 1.84 11.44 6.26
C PRO A 326 2.92 11.22 7.33
N VAL A 327 4.20 11.59 7.12
CA VAL A 327 5.29 11.34 8.08
C VAL A 327 5.94 12.62 8.61
N ALA A 328 6.07 12.70 9.93
CA ALA A 328 6.89 13.72 10.59
C ALA A 328 7.94 13.07 11.50
N ILE A 329 9.19 13.49 11.40
CA ILE A 329 10.32 13.01 12.20
C ILE A 329 11.00 14.19 12.87
N PHE A 330 11.01 14.18 14.19
CA PHE A 330 11.59 15.23 15.03
C PHE A 330 12.72 14.67 15.89
N GLY A 331 13.84 15.38 15.95
CA GLY A 331 14.91 15.09 16.89
C GLY A 331 14.55 15.57 18.29
N VAL A 332 14.78 14.74 19.32
CA VAL A 332 14.54 15.12 20.72
C VAL A 332 15.80 15.02 21.58
N SER A 333 15.87 15.89 22.59
CA SER A 333 17.04 16.06 23.45
C SER A 333 17.24 14.96 24.51
N LYS A 334 16.22 14.13 24.76
CA LYS A 334 16.26 13.01 25.74
C LYS A 334 15.46 11.84 25.21
N VAL A 335 15.88 10.62 25.58
CA VAL A 335 15.09 9.40 25.34
C VAL A 335 13.83 9.44 26.20
N LEU A 336 12.67 9.26 25.58
CA LEU A 336 11.37 9.24 26.25
C LEU A 336 11.21 7.93 27.02
N LEU A 337 11.07 8.03 28.34
CA LEU A 337 10.97 6.87 29.23
C LEU A 337 9.53 6.70 29.71
N PRO A 338 8.84 5.58 29.39
CA PRO A 338 7.51 5.29 29.90
C PRO A 338 7.50 5.15 31.42
N LYS A 339 6.52 5.77 32.09
CA LYS A 339 6.35 5.64 33.55
C LYS A 339 6.01 4.21 33.98
N GLU A 340 5.47 3.39 33.09
CA GLU A 340 5.11 2.00 33.33
C GLU A 340 6.37 1.15 33.61
N PHE A 341 7.46 1.42 32.89
CA PHE A 341 8.73 0.70 33.06
C PHE A 341 9.73 1.41 33.95
N PHE A 342 9.63 2.74 34.06
CA PHE A 342 10.62 3.59 34.74
C PHE A 342 10.09 4.33 35.97
N GLY A 343 8.81 4.21 36.27
CA GLY A 343 8.17 4.76 37.46
C GLY A 343 8.62 4.08 38.75
N LYS A 344 8.21 4.66 39.89
CA LYS A 344 8.53 4.15 41.23
C LYS A 344 7.80 2.84 41.56
N ASP A 345 6.74 2.51 40.83
CA ASP A 345 5.90 1.31 41.05
C ASP A 345 6.19 0.14 40.09
N SER A 346 7.30 0.17 39.33
CA SER A 346 7.70 -0.93 38.44
C SER A 346 8.23 -2.13 39.23
N ILE A 347 7.37 -2.80 39.98
CA ILE A 347 7.68 -4.05 40.66
C ILE A 347 7.57 -5.18 39.63
N ILE A 348 8.74 -5.62 39.14
CA ILE A 348 9.13 -7.01 38.91
C ILE A 348 7.95 -7.95 38.59
N SER A 349 7.61 -8.09 37.31
CA SER A 349 6.90 -9.28 36.80
C SER A 349 7.90 -10.44 36.72
N ASN A 350 8.29 -10.96 37.88
CA ASN A 350 8.97 -12.24 37.99
C ASN A 350 8.25 -13.05 39.06
N GLU A 351 6.96 -13.32 38.83
CA GLU A 351 6.26 -14.34 39.59
C GLU A 351 6.35 -15.65 38.81
N SER A 352 7.26 -16.48 39.32
CA SER A 352 7.38 -17.88 38.97
C SER A 352 6.05 -18.58 39.16
N GLN A 353 5.76 -19.53 38.28
CA GLN A 353 4.64 -20.46 38.39
C GLN A 353 4.48 -20.99 39.81
N SER A 354 3.34 -20.70 40.44
CA SER A 354 2.73 -21.60 41.43
C SER A 354 1.22 -21.64 41.21
N LEU A 355 0.72 -22.85 40.99
CA LEU A 355 -0.67 -23.23 40.79
C LEU A 355 -1.59 -22.74 41.93
N PRO A 356 -2.89 -22.54 41.67
CA PRO A 356 -3.82 -22.00 42.66
C PRO A 356 -4.21 -23.08 43.68
N GLY A 357 -4.04 -22.75 44.97
CA GLY A 357 -4.52 -23.53 46.10
C GLY A 357 -5.25 -22.63 47.10
N ASP A 358 -6.54 -22.94 47.26
CA ASP A 358 -7.45 -22.66 48.37
C ASP A 358 -7.94 -21.24 48.72
N ILE A 359 -9.27 -21.18 48.75
CA ILE A 359 -10.18 -20.15 49.28
C ILE A 359 -10.06 -20.12 50.81
N PRO A 360 -10.28 -18.96 51.46
CA PRO A 360 -11.40 -18.92 52.41
C PRO A 360 -12.31 -17.69 52.25
N GLU A 361 -13.61 -17.95 52.45
CA GLU A 361 -14.68 -16.99 52.67
C GLU A 361 -14.38 -16.04 53.85
N SER A 362 -14.88 -14.80 53.81
CA SER A 362 -15.88 -14.32 54.78
C SER A 362 -16.40 -12.91 54.46
N SER A 363 -17.69 -12.87 54.11
CA SER A 363 -18.74 -11.98 54.65
C SER A 363 -18.56 -10.46 54.74
N SER A 364 -19.40 -9.70 54.01
CA SER A 364 -20.31 -8.72 54.64
C SER A 364 -21.36 -8.13 53.68
N ARG A 365 -22.59 -8.64 53.84
CA ARG A 365 -23.90 -7.95 53.94
C ARG A 365 -24.26 -6.80 52.96
N LEU A 366 -25.16 -7.15 52.03
CA LEU A 366 -26.56 -6.70 51.92
C LEU A 366 -26.91 -5.26 52.34
N SER A 367 -27.40 -4.44 51.38
CA SER A 367 -28.55 -3.52 51.56
C SER A 367 -29.06 -2.94 50.23
N SER A 368 -30.33 -3.21 49.93
CA SER A 368 -31.27 -2.50 49.03
C SER A 368 -32.69 -2.87 49.52
N PRO A 369 -33.81 -2.23 49.11
CA PRO A 369 -34.16 -0.81 48.87
C PRO A 369 -35.48 -0.47 49.65
N PRO A 370 -36.29 0.61 49.39
CA PRO A 370 -37.29 0.66 48.29
C PRO A 370 -37.51 2.11 47.74
N GLY A 371 -38.29 2.50 46.72
CA GLY A 371 -39.37 1.94 45.93
C GLY A 371 -40.37 3.07 45.64
N SER A 372 -40.69 3.38 44.38
CA SER A 372 -41.85 4.20 43.98
C SER A 372 -42.25 3.86 42.54
N GLU A 373 -43.35 3.14 42.40
CA GLU A 373 -44.07 2.91 41.15
C GLU A 373 -44.72 4.21 40.66
N LEU A 374 -44.92 4.35 39.35
CA LEU A 374 -46.22 4.22 38.69
C LEU A 374 -46.20 4.79 37.25
N GLY A 375 -46.80 4.04 36.30
CA GLY A 375 -47.62 4.67 35.26
C GLY A 375 -47.14 4.60 33.81
N SER A 376 -47.46 3.47 33.17
CA SER A 376 -47.82 3.27 31.76
C SER A 376 -48.12 4.52 30.92
N ASN A 377 -47.63 4.57 29.66
CA ASN A 377 -48.48 4.61 28.46
C ASN A 377 -47.67 4.44 27.17
N GLY A 378 -48.32 3.79 26.20
CA GLY A 378 -47.73 3.23 24.98
C GLY A 378 -47.26 4.23 23.92
N ALA A 379 -46.47 3.74 22.97
CA ALA A 379 -46.94 3.56 21.60
C ALA A 379 -45.86 2.84 20.78
N GLU A 380 -46.22 1.65 20.28
CA GLU A 380 -45.64 1.07 19.07
C GLU A 380 -45.78 2.08 17.92
N MET A 381 -44.69 2.31 17.18
CA MET A 381 -44.77 2.71 15.77
C MET A 381 -44.02 1.68 14.94
N THR A 382 -44.79 0.68 14.54
CA THR A 382 -44.50 -0.23 13.45
C THR A 382 -45.19 0.35 12.21
N MET A 383 -44.41 0.87 11.27
CA MET A 383 -44.85 1.21 9.90
C MET A 383 -43.58 1.05 9.05
N GLY A 384 -43.39 0.02 8.25
CA GLY A 384 -44.28 -0.42 7.19
C GLY A 384 -43.82 0.23 5.89
N ASN A 385 -42.98 -0.46 5.11
CA ASN A 385 -43.07 -0.29 3.66
C ASN A 385 -42.69 -1.56 2.89
N THR A 386 -43.75 -2.09 2.30
CA THR A 386 -43.85 -3.18 1.35
C THR A 386 -43.26 -2.81 -0.02
N ARG A 387 -42.68 -3.82 -0.67
CA ARG A 387 -42.69 -4.06 -2.14
C ARG A 387 -41.90 -3.10 -3.03
N SER A 388 -40.70 -3.52 -3.42
CA SER A 388 -40.23 -3.34 -4.80
C SER A 388 -39.04 -4.26 -5.09
N SER A 389 -39.31 -5.44 -5.64
CA SER A 389 -38.29 -6.28 -6.28
C SER A 389 -38.99 -7.25 -7.22
N LEU A 390 -39.33 -6.78 -8.43
CA LEU A 390 -39.43 -7.65 -9.62
C LEU A 390 -39.65 -6.87 -10.94
N VAL A 391 -38.96 -5.75 -11.20
CA VAL A 391 -38.99 -5.16 -12.56
C VAL A 391 -37.67 -4.44 -12.86
N LEU A 392 -36.61 -5.19 -13.20
CA LEU A 392 -35.46 -4.65 -13.95
C LEU A 392 -34.69 -5.77 -14.68
N VAL A 393 -35.38 -6.55 -15.50
CA VAL A 393 -34.74 -7.51 -16.44
C VAL A 393 -35.23 -7.30 -17.90
N MET A 394 -36.03 -6.27 -18.16
CA MET A 394 -36.54 -5.99 -19.52
C MET A 394 -36.29 -4.54 -19.93
N LEU A 395 -35.02 -4.14 -20.03
CA LEU A 395 -34.67 -2.87 -20.65
C LEU A 395 -33.38 -2.91 -21.50
N PHE A 396 -33.17 -3.99 -22.24
CA PHE A 396 -32.09 -4.07 -23.24
C PHE A 396 -32.50 -4.73 -24.58
N CYS A 397 -33.77 -4.62 -25.00
CA CYS A 397 -34.22 -5.23 -26.26
C CYS A 397 -35.11 -4.35 -27.16
N CYS A 398 -35.01 -3.02 -27.09
CA CYS A 398 -35.90 -2.13 -27.87
C CYS A 398 -35.21 -0.99 -28.65
N ILE A 399 -34.00 -1.18 -29.20
CA ILE A 399 -33.39 -0.19 -30.12
C ILE A 399 -33.13 -0.79 -31.53
N GLY A 400 -33.61 -2.00 -31.82
CA GLY A 400 -33.34 -2.67 -33.11
C GLY A 400 -34.41 -2.53 -34.22
N LEU A 401 -35.54 -1.88 -33.99
CA LEU A 401 -36.70 -1.96 -34.92
C LEU A 401 -37.32 -0.61 -35.31
N TYR A 402 -36.54 0.47 -35.27
CA TYR A 402 -37.02 1.80 -35.66
C TYR A 402 -36.12 2.50 -36.68
N TYR A 403 -35.61 1.79 -37.68
CA TYR A 403 -35.15 2.41 -38.93
C TYR A 403 -35.37 1.44 -40.09
N GLY A 404 -36.60 1.42 -40.60
CA GLY A 404 -36.99 0.58 -41.72
C GLY A 404 -38.38 0.93 -42.20
N GLY A 405 -38.53 2.07 -42.88
CA GLY A 405 -39.75 2.39 -43.61
C GLY A 405 -40.04 3.89 -43.69
N THR A 406 -39.58 4.53 -44.76
CA THR A 406 -40.42 5.37 -45.62
C THR A 406 -39.62 5.89 -46.81
N ILE A 407 -40.28 5.81 -47.97
CA ILE A 407 -39.95 6.27 -49.33
C ILE A 407 -39.17 5.27 -50.19
#